data_AF-A0A922F9P3-F1
#
_entry.id   AF-A0A922F9P3-F1
#
_cell.length_a   1.000
_cell.length_b   1.000
_cell.length_c   1.000
_cell.angle_alpha   90.00
_cell.angle_beta   90.00
_cell.angle_gamma   90.00
#
_symmetry.space_group_name_H-M   'P 1'
#
loop_
_entity.id
_entity.type
_entity.pdbx_description
1 polymer ?
#
loop_
_entity_poly.entity_id
_entity_poly.type
_entity_poly.pdbx_seq_one_letter_code
_entity_poly.pdbx_strand_id
1 'polypeptide(L)'
;MKIRVMGLVRSRIGLMLMENKQHFEPEHMSFRYTEEDVVDGVSIISFGDESIEESLHRDSISRASEEYIIDLINPDVIPELRGIVNLMSNLNYEQECYQVYASVRRDALDECLIILEMEKLSIEDVLRMEWTNLNSKIKRWIRTMKIFVQVYLASEKRLSDQIFGELGSVNQVCFVEPSKAPMLQLLNFGEAMSIGPHQPEKLPRILDMYEVLANLLPDIDALFSDEAGSSVRIECHEVLRRLGNTVRATFLEFKNAIASNASTNPFAGGGIHHLTRYVMNYIKFLTDYSETLNLLLKDHDAEDPNSLLPDMSPTTEEENESRNSSGRISPMAHHFQSIASILQSSLDDKSKLYKEASLQHFFLMNNIHYMAQKVKDSELRHIFADEWIRKQNWKFQQHAMNYERASWSSILSLLKDDGIQNPGSNSISRALLKERVRSFYLAFEEIYKTQTAWVIPDIRLREDLRISTSLKVIQAYRTFVGRHAYHLSDKHIKYSADDLESYLLDFFEGSPKSLQNNSRR
;
A
#
# COMPACT_ATOMS: atom_id res chain seq x y z
N MET A 1 56.64 40.03 8.13
CA MET A 1 57.03 39.15 7.00
C MET A 1 56.31 37.80 7.05
N LYS A 2 56.41 37.04 8.17
CA LYS A 2 55.71 35.75 8.36
C LYS A 2 54.21 35.78 8.03
N ILE A 3 53.46 36.76 8.54
CA ILE A 3 52.01 36.91 8.31
C ILE A 3 51.65 37.11 6.82
N ARG A 4 52.49 37.85 6.08
CA ARG A 4 52.28 38.11 4.64
C ARG A 4 52.54 36.85 3.80
N VAL A 5 53.56 36.08 4.15
CA VAL A 5 53.89 34.79 3.51
C VAL A 5 52.79 33.77 3.80
N MET A 6 52.26 33.72 5.03
CA MET A 6 51.11 32.86 5.37
C MET A 6 49.85 33.22 4.59
N GLY A 7 49.53 34.51 4.43
CA GLY A 7 48.40 34.95 3.62
C GLY A 7 48.51 34.53 2.15
N LEU A 8 49.73 34.55 1.59
CA LEU A 8 50.00 34.08 0.23
C LEU A 8 49.88 32.56 0.11
N VAL A 9 50.35 31.79 1.09
CA VAL A 9 50.21 30.32 1.07
C VAL A 9 48.76 29.89 1.23
N ARG A 10 47.98 30.55 2.10
CA ARG A 10 46.52 30.35 2.20
C ARG A 10 45.81 30.63 0.87
N SER A 11 46.17 31.74 0.23
CA SER A 11 45.62 32.10 -1.09
C SER A 11 46.00 31.06 -2.15
N ARG A 12 47.22 30.51 -2.10
CA ARG A 12 47.69 29.50 -3.05
C ARG A 12 46.99 28.14 -2.89
N ILE A 13 46.75 27.66 -1.66
CA ILE A 13 45.97 26.44 -1.43
C ILE A 13 44.55 26.60 -1.99
N GLY A 14 43.90 27.72 -1.66
CA GLY A 14 42.55 28.00 -2.16
C GLY A 14 42.49 28.07 -3.69
N LEU A 15 43.43 28.78 -4.32
CA LEU A 15 43.52 28.86 -5.78
C LEU A 15 43.78 27.50 -6.42
N MET A 16 44.72 26.70 -5.90
CA MET A 16 45.02 25.37 -6.45
C MET A 16 43.81 24.42 -6.37
N LEU A 17 43.03 24.48 -5.29
CA LEU A 17 41.80 23.69 -5.14
C LEU A 17 40.69 24.16 -6.10
N MET A 18 40.58 25.47 -6.35
CA MET A 18 39.57 26.03 -7.27
C MET A 18 39.92 25.83 -8.74
N GLU A 19 41.17 26.12 -9.13
CA GLU A 19 41.63 26.05 -10.53
C GLU A 19 41.71 24.62 -11.06
N ASN A 20 41.91 23.63 -10.18
CA ASN A 20 42.06 22.23 -10.57
C ASN A 20 40.82 21.38 -10.28
N LYS A 21 39.68 22.01 -9.97
CA LYS A 21 38.41 21.32 -9.76
C LYS A 21 37.96 20.61 -11.03
N GLN A 22 37.63 19.32 -10.92
CA GLN A 22 37.00 18.57 -12.01
C GLN A 22 35.48 18.62 -11.87
N HIS A 23 34.79 18.89 -12.98
CA HIS A 23 33.33 18.86 -13.03
C HIS A 23 32.90 17.45 -13.44
N PHE A 24 32.06 16.83 -12.62
CA PHE A 24 31.48 15.52 -12.92
C PHE A 24 30.01 15.70 -13.28
N GLU A 25 29.63 15.35 -14.50
CA GLU A 25 28.24 15.29 -14.95
C GLU A 25 27.68 13.88 -14.68
N PRO A 26 26.65 13.73 -13.84
CA PRO A 26 26.11 12.43 -13.46
C PRO A 26 25.36 11.68 -14.58
N GLU A 27 25.20 12.27 -15.76
CA GLU A 27 24.37 11.75 -16.86
C GLU A 27 24.80 10.36 -17.37
N HIS A 28 26.02 9.93 -17.08
CA HIS A 28 26.59 8.68 -17.59
C HIS A 28 26.64 7.52 -16.58
N MET A 29 26.14 7.70 -15.36
CA MET A 29 26.00 6.58 -14.43
C MET A 29 24.68 5.87 -14.61
N SER A 30 24.75 4.63 -15.08
CA SER A 30 23.68 3.63 -15.10
C SER A 30 23.29 3.22 -13.67
N PHE A 31 22.88 4.15 -12.82
CA PHE A 31 21.97 3.82 -11.74
C PHE A 31 20.62 3.60 -12.41
N ARG A 32 20.37 2.39 -12.95
CA ARG A 32 19.14 2.08 -13.69
C ARG A 32 17.91 2.37 -12.84
N TYR A 33 17.37 3.56 -13.00
CA TYR A 33 15.96 3.84 -12.99
C TYR A 33 15.67 4.27 -14.41
N THR A 34 14.90 3.46 -15.14
CA THR A 34 14.35 3.86 -16.42
C THR A 34 13.55 5.14 -16.19
N GLU A 35 14.08 6.27 -16.65
CA GLU A 35 13.29 7.45 -16.96
C GLU A 35 12.39 7.07 -18.13
N GLU A 36 11.26 6.45 -17.84
CA GLU A 36 10.11 6.59 -18.73
C GLU A 36 9.40 7.86 -18.33
N ASP A 37 9.85 8.93 -18.99
CA ASP A 37 9.17 10.20 -19.11
C ASP A 37 7.91 9.96 -19.99
N VAL A 38 6.87 9.38 -19.38
CA VAL A 38 5.52 9.41 -19.94
C VAL A 38 4.74 10.46 -19.17
N VAL A 39 4.43 11.51 -19.92
CA VAL A 39 3.54 12.61 -19.57
C VAL A 39 2.30 12.10 -18.84
N ASP A 40 2.19 12.56 -17.60
CA ASP A 40 1.00 13.00 -16.87
C ASP A 40 -0.28 12.13 -16.95
N GLY A 41 -0.67 11.61 -15.79
CA GLY A 41 -1.95 10.92 -15.66
C GLY A 41 -2.03 9.82 -14.61
N VAL A 42 -1.16 9.74 -13.60
CA VAL A 42 -1.45 8.88 -12.44
C VAL A 42 -2.47 9.59 -11.55
N SER A 43 -3.71 9.63 -12.04
CA SER A 43 -4.89 9.58 -11.19
C SER A 43 -4.79 8.26 -10.42
N ILE A 44 -4.15 8.32 -9.25
CA ILE A 44 -4.09 7.19 -8.32
C ILE A 44 -5.53 6.94 -7.85
N ILE A 45 -6.16 6.00 -8.56
CA ILE A 45 -7.51 5.43 -8.39
C ILE A 45 -8.63 6.27 -9.02
N SER A 46 -8.59 6.33 -10.35
CA SER A 46 -9.81 6.51 -11.15
C SER A 46 -10.79 5.35 -10.89
N PHE A 47 -12.05 5.67 -10.61
CA PHE A 47 -13.16 4.72 -10.49
C PHE A 47 -13.63 4.24 -11.87
N GLY A 48 -12.70 3.64 -12.64
CA GLY A 48 -12.96 3.09 -13.96
C GLY A 48 -12.44 1.67 -14.03
N ASP A 49 -13.35 0.74 -14.32
CA ASP A 49 -13.04 -0.65 -14.62
C ASP A 49 -12.37 -0.71 -15.99
N GLU A 50 -11.06 -0.92 -16.03
CA GLU A 50 -10.38 -1.57 -17.14
C GLU A 50 -9.03 -2.11 -16.66
N SER A 51 -8.84 -3.41 -16.92
CA SER A 51 -7.64 -4.17 -16.63
C SER A 51 -6.45 -3.63 -17.44
N ILE A 52 -5.57 -2.88 -16.78
CA ILE A 52 -4.18 -2.72 -17.22
C ILE A 52 -3.32 -3.27 -16.08
N GLU A 53 -2.95 -4.54 -16.20
CA GLU A 53 -1.80 -5.08 -15.48
C GLU A 53 -0.55 -4.43 -16.04
N GLU A 54 -0.18 -3.27 -15.49
CA GLU A 54 1.14 -2.71 -15.69
C GLU A 54 2.00 -3.17 -14.52
N SER A 55 2.65 -4.32 -14.70
CA SER A 55 3.66 -4.80 -13.78
C SER A 55 4.88 -3.89 -13.88
N LEU A 56 4.98 -2.92 -12.96
CA LEU A 56 6.24 -2.26 -12.69
C LEU A 56 7.15 -3.27 -12.00
N HIS A 57 7.86 -4.08 -12.81
CA HIS A 57 8.88 -4.98 -12.31
C HIS A 57 9.95 -4.16 -11.58
N ARG A 58 9.96 -4.29 -10.25
CA ARG A 58 11.01 -3.80 -9.38
C ARG A 58 12.21 -4.74 -9.54
N ASP A 59 13.18 -4.35 -10.36
CA ASP A 59 14.42 -5.12 -10.50
C ASP A 59 15.15 -5.19 -9.16
N SER A 60 15.44 -6.42 -8.72
CA SER A 60 16.27 -6.70 -7.55
C SER A 60 17.69 -6.21 -7.81
N ILE A 61 18.12 -5.18 -7.08
CA ILE A 61 19.47 -4.63 -7.20
C ILE A 61 20.46 -5.63 -6.59
N SER A 62 21.34 -6.18 -7.43
CA SER A 62 22.44 -7.04 -7.00
C SER A 62 23.43 -6.26 -6.14
N ARG A 63 23.87 -6.86 -5.02
CA ARG A 63 24.93 -6.40 -4.12
C ARG A 63 26.33 -6.45 -4.78
N ALA A 64 26.58 -5.60 -5.76
CA ALA A 64 27.93 -5.31 -6.22
C ALA A 64 28.26 -3.86 -5.84
N SER A 65 29.01 -3.69 -4.75
CA SER A 65 29.64 -2.42 -4.38
C SER A 65 30.74 -2.11 -5.39
N GLU A 66 30.36 -1.60 -6.56
CA GLU A 66 31.30 -0.84 -7.38
C GLU A 66 31.43 0.53 -6.71
N GLU A 67 32.51 0.75 -5.96
CA GLU A 67 32.87 2.09 -5.46
C GLU A 67 33.11 3.00 -6.67
N TYR A 68 32.10 3.80 -7.03
CA TYR A 68 32.22 4.82 -8.06
C TYR A 68 32.94 6.05 -7.51
N ILE A 69 34.25 5.89 -7.24
CA ILE A 69 35.10 6.99 -6.79
C ILE A 69 35.56 7.79 -8.00
N ILE A 70 35.39 9.11 -7.94
CA ILE A 70 35.82 10.06 -8.97
C ILE A 70 36.98 10.91 -8.44
N ASP A 71 37.79 11.44 -9.36
CA ASP A 71 38.81 12.42 -8.99
C ASP A 71 38.18 13.82 -8.95
N LEU A 72 38.00 14.37 -7.75
CA LEU A 72 37.34 15.69 -7.56
C LEU A 72 38.24 16.87 -7.94
N ILE A 73 39.55 16.65 -7.97
CA ILE A 73 40.56 17.60 -8.41
C ILE A 73 41.59 16.87 -9.28
N ASN A 74 42.33 17.61 -10.11
CA ASN A 74 43.43 17.02 -10.89
C ASN A 74 44.41 16.27 -9.97
N PRO A 75 44.60 14.95 -10.14
CA PRO A 75 45.46 14.14 -9.28
C PRO A 75 46.93 14.59 -9.28
N ASP A 76 47.39 15.24 -10.35
CA ASP A 76 48.77 15.76 -10.47
C ASP A 76 49.09 16.84 -9.42
N VAL A 77 48.07 17.50 -8.88
CA VAL A 77 48.21 18.63 -7.96
C VAL A 77 48.22 18.18 -6.49
N ILE A 78 47.77 16.95 -6.23
CA ILE A 78 47.67 16.38 -4.88
C ILE A 78 49.03 16.30 -4.17
N PRO A 79 50.14 15.88 -4.81
CA PRO A 79 51.45 15.87 -4.16
C PRO A 79 51.93 17.26 -3.76
N GLU A 80 51.68 18.29 -4.59
CA GLU A 80 52.05 19.67 -4.27
C GLU A 80 51.21 20.20 -3.09
N LEU A 81 49.90 19.96 -3.09
CA LEU A 81 49.01 20.31 -1.98
C LEU A 81 49.44 19.64 -0.67
N ARG A 82 49.74 18.34 -0.71
CA ARG A 82 50.27 17.60 0.45
C ARG A 82 51.59 18.22 0.94
N GLY A 83 52.50 18.57 0.03
CA GLY A 83 53.76 19.23 0.38
C GLY A 83 53.57 20.58 1.09
N ILE A 84 52.64 21.40 0.61
CA ILE A 84 52.30 22.70 1.22
C ILE A 84 51.67 22.50 2.61
N VAL A 85 50.73 21.55 2.72
CA VAL A 85 50.04 21.23 3.98
C VAL A 85 51.02 20.71 5.04
N ASN A 86 51.92 19.79 4.67
CA ASN A 86 52.97 19.28 5.56
C ASN A 86 53.93 20.40 6.00
N LEU A 87 54.31 21.31 5.10
CA LEU A 87 55.13 22.48 5.46
C LEU A 87 54.41 23.38 6.46
N MET A 88 53.11 23.61 6.28
CA MET A 88 52.31 24.46 7.16
C MET A 88 52.05 23.82 8.53
N SER A 89 51.86 22.51 8.60
CA SER A 89 51.76 21.80 9.89
C SER A 89 53.10 21.84 10.66
N ASN A 90 54.23 21.67 9.98
CA ASN A 90 55.56 21.84 10.60
C ASN A 90 55.80 23.26 11.17
N LEU A 91 55.00 24.24 10.75
CA LEU A 91 55.05 25.63 11.23
C LEU A 91 53.95 25.95 12.27
N ASN A 92 53.17 24.95 12.72
CA ASN A 92 52.03 25.05 13.63
C ASN A 92 50.85 25.90 13.09
N TYR A 93 50.60 25.86 11.78
CA TYR A 93 49.48 26.55 11.12
C TYR A 93 48.49 25.59 10.44
N GLU A 94 48.36 24.38 10.96
CA GLU A 94 47.46 23.35 10.41
C GLU A 94 45.98 23.75 10.44
N GLN A 95 45.55 24.50 11.45
CA GLN A 95 44.16 24.97 11.56
C GLN A 95 43.76 25.85 10.38
N GLU A 96 44.64 26.73 9.92
CA GLU A 96 44.30 27.64 8.84
C GLU A 96 44.41 27.01 7.45
N CYS A 97 45.23 25.96 7.28
CA CYS A 97 45.16 25.09 6.11
C CYS A 97 43.80 24.41 6.00
N TYR A 98 43.38 23.82 7.12
CA TYR A 98 42.12 23.11 7.20
C TYR A 98 40.91 24.03 6.97
N GLN A 99 40.87 25.22 7.57
CA GLN A 99 39.78 26.17 7.35
C GLN A 99 39.63 26.57 5.87
N VAL A 100 40.75 26.80 5.18
CA VAL A 100 40.73 27.13 3.73
C VAL A 100 40.26 25.94 2.92
N TYR A 101 40.76 24.73 3.21
CA TYR A 101 40.32 23.50 2.57
C TYR A 101 38.81 23.29 2.77
N ALA A 102 38.34 23.28 4.02
CA ALA A 102 36.95 23.06 4.37
C ALA A 102 36.01 24.10 3.73
N SER A 103 36.42 25.37 3.64
CA SER A 103 35.63 26.38 2.94
C SER A 103 35.47 26.05 1.45
N VAL A 104 36.58 25.85 0.73
CA VAL A 104 36.55 25.60 -0.73
C VAL A 104 35.84 24.30 -1.06
N ARG A 105 36.06 23.25 -0.27
CA ARG A 105 35.42 21.94 -0.49
C ARG A 105 33.95 21.95 -0.12
N ARG A 106 33.53 22.72 0.90
CA ARG A 106 32.11 22.93 1.20
C ARG A 106 31.40 23.59 0.03
N ASP A 107 31.97 24.66 -0.53
CA ASP A 107 31.40 25.34 -1.69
C ASP A 107 31.31 24.38 -2.90
N ALA A 108 32.33 23.53 -3.08
CA ALA A 108 32.30 22.51 -4.13
C ALA A 108 31.19 21.46 -3.93
N LEU A 109 30.94 21.01 -2.70
CA LEU A 109 29.85 20.08 -2.39
C LEU A 109 28.47 20.74 -2.50
N ASP A 110 28.34 22.00 -2.11
CA ASP A 110 27.11 22.79 -2.31
C ASP A 110 26.80 22.95 -3.81
N GLU A 111 27.81 23.21 -4.64
CA GLU A 111 27.65 23.22 -6.10
C GLU A 111 27.23 21.85 -6.65
N CYS A 112 27.70 20.74 -6.07
CA CYS A 112 27.25 19.40 -6.48
C CYS A 112 25.75 19.21 -6.19
N LEU A 113 25.25 19.71 -5.05
CA LEU A 113 23.82 19.68 -4.76
C LEU A 113 23.01 20.54 -5.75
N ILE A 114 23.55 21.67 -6.20
CA ILE A 114 22.92 22.50 -7.24
C ILE A 114 22.88 21.76 -8.58
N ILE A 115 23.98 21.12 -9.00
CA ILE A 115 24.05 20.30 -10.22
C ILE A 115 23.05 19.14 -10.17
N LEU A 116 22.87 18.54 -8.99
CA LEU A 116 21.87 17.50 -8.75
C LEU A 116 20.44 18.06 -8.60
N GLU A 117 20.24 19.35 -8.86
CA GLU A 117 18.96 20.07 -8.80
C GLU A 117 18.26 19.96 -7.44
N MET A 118 19.05 19.92 -6.35
CA MET A 118 18.51 19.94 -4.99
C MET A 118 18.26 21.36 -4.52
N GLU A 119 16.99 21.72 -4.45
CA GLU A 119 16.56 22.99 -3.87
C GLU A 119 16.68 23.00 -2.34
N LYS A 120 17.14 24.14 -1.79
CA LYS A 120 17.07 24.43 -0.35
C LYS A 120 15.62 24.76 0.01
N LEU A 121 14.87 23.79 0.50
CA LEU A 121 13.49 23.96 0.95
C LEU A 121 13.43 24.00 2.48
N SER A 122 12.60 24.90 3.02
CA SER A 122 12.25 24.84 4.43
C SER A 122 11.23 23.73 4.68
N ILE A 123 11.10 23.30 5.95
CA ILE A 123 10.06 22.34 6.36
C ILE A 123 8.67 22.86 5.95
N GLU A 124 8.40 24.16 6.11
CA GLU A 124 7.12 24.77 5.77
C GLU A 124 6.82 24.72 4.27
N ASP A 125 7.83 24.92 3.41
CA ASP A 125 7.67 24.85 1.96
C ASP A 125 7.28 23.44 1.50
N VAL A 126 7.91 22.42 2.08
CA VAL A 126 7.60 21.00 1.79
C VAL A 126 6.18 20.65 2.21
N LEU A 127 5.75 21.12 3.39
CA LEU A 127 4.41 20.84 3.92
C LEU A 127 3.28 21.46 3.11
N ARG A 128 3.51 22.62 2.50
CA ARG A 128 2.51 23.34 1.67
C ARG A 128 2.51 22.92 0.21
N MET A 129 3.44 22.06 -0.20
CA MET A 129 3.62 21.67 -1.59
C MET A 129 2.51 20.73 -2.08
N GLU A 130 2.09 20.94 -3.34
CA GLU A 130 1.18 20.01 -4.01
C GLU A 130 1.85 18.65 -4.23
N TRP A 131 1.06 17.57 -4.16
CA TRP A 131 1.56 16.20 -4.27
C TRP A 131 2.33 15.91 -5.57
N THR A 132 1.88 16.43 -6.71
CA THR A 132 2.51 16.21 -8.02
C THR A 132 3.96 16.69 -8.02
N ASN A 133 4.19 17.92 -7.55
CA ASN A 133 5.51 18.52 -7.39
C ASN A 133 6.30 17.84 -6.27
N LEU A 134 5.67 17.56 -5.13
CA LEU A 134 6.34 16.88 -4.02
C LEU A 134 6.88 15.50 -4.43
N ASN A 135 6.09 14.74 -5.19
CA ASN A 135 6.46 13.42 -5.69
C ASN A 135 7.67 13.46 -6.63
N SER A 136 7.78 14.46 -7.52
CA SER A 136 8.97 14.62 -8.37
C SER A 136 10.20 14.99 -7.54
N LYS A 137 10.05 15.86 -6.53
CA LYS A 137 11.14 16.20 -5.61
C LYS A 137 11.60 15.03 -4.74
N ILE A 138 10.70 14.15 -4.31
CA ILE A 138 11.08 12.93 -3.57
C ILE A 138 11.91 11.99 -4.47
N LYS A 139 11.47 11.76 -5.71
CA LYS A 139 12.26 10.97 -6.68
C LYS A 139 13.64 11.56 -6.91
N ARG A 140 13.72 12.89 -7.03
CA ARG A 140 14.99 13.59 -7.17
C ARG A 140 15.87 13.42 -5.93
N TRP A 141 15.30 13.63 -4.74
CA TRP A 141 15.99 13.42 -3.47
C TRP A 141 16.56 12.00 -3.37
N ILE A 142 15.80 10.96 -3.75
CA ILE A 142 16.26 9.57 -3.76
C ILE A 142 17.51 9.39 -4.64
N ARG A 143 17.49 9.93 -5.87
CA ARG A 143 18.61 9.87 -6.81
C ARG A 143 19.82 10.62 -6.24
N THR A 144 19.61 11.84 -5.77
CA THR A 144 20.66 12.68 -5.19
C THR A 144 21.28 12.03 -3.97
N MET A 145 20.50 11.44 -3.07
CA MET A 145 21.00 10.82 -1.84
C MET A 145 22.01 9.70 -2.14
N LYS A 146 21.73 8.86 -3.15
CA LYS A 146 22.64 7.80 -3.61
C LYS A 146 23.93 8.37 -4.20
N ILE A 147 23.81 9.26 -5.17
CA ILE A 147 24.98 9.85 -5.86
C ILE A 147 25.84 10.64 -4.87
N PHE A 148 25.21 11.44 -4.02
CA PHE A 148 25.92 12.28 -3.06
C PHE A 148 26.74 11.46 -2.07
N VAL A 149 26.17 10.40 -1.47
CA VAL A 149 26.90 9.55 -0.51
C VAL A 149 27.95 8.68 -1.21
N GLN A 150 27.55 7.94 -2.23
CA GLN A 150 28.40 6.88 -2.80
C GLN A 150 29.50 7.43 -3.72
N VAL A 151 29.28 8.62 -4.31
CA VAL A 151 30.22 9.23 -5.25
C VAL A 151 30.92 10.40 -4.63
N TYR A 152 30.18 11.47 -4.30
CA TYR A 152 30.80 12.74 -3.90
C TYR A 152 31.42 12.67 -2.51
N LEU A 153 30.72 12.15 -1.49
CA LEU A 153 31.26 12.03 -0.14
C LEU A 153 32.38 10.99 -0.06
N ALA A 154 32.24 9.84 -0.73
CA ALA A 154 33.32 8.85 -0.82
C ALA A 154 34.59 9.43 -1.46
N SER A 155 34.43 10.18 -2.56
CA SER A 155 35.56 10.83 -3.25
C SER A 155 36.17 11.97 -2.42
N GLU A 156 35.36 12.71 -1.67
CA GLU A 156 35.85 13.77 -0.77
C GLU A 156 36.62 13.18 0.41
N LYS A 157 36.17 12.06 0.98
CA LYS A 157 36.91 11.34 2.03
C LYS A 157 38.27 10.88 1.50
N ARG A 158 38.31 10.27 0.32
CA ARG A 158 39.56 9.87 -0.34
C ARG A 158 40.50 11.07 -0.56
N LEU A 159 39.98 12.21 -1.01
CA LEU A 159 40.76 13.41 -1.23
C LEU A 159 41.34 13.96 0.09
N SER A 160 40.51 14.03 1.13
CA SER A 160 40.93 14.40 2.49
C SER A 160 42.07 13.51 2.97
N ASP A 161 41.92 12.19 2.87
CA ASP A 161 42.92 11.21 3.29
C ASP A 161 44.22 11.34 2.49
N GLN A 162 44.13 11.66 1.19
CA GLN A 162 45.31 11.87 0.35
C GLN A 162 46.06 13.16 0.69
N ILE A 163 45.39 14.21 1.17
CA ILE A 163 46.05 15.49 1.48
C ILE A 163 46.52 15.53 2.94
N PHE A 164 45.73 14.99 3.86
CA PHE A 164 45.93 15.12 5.31
C PHE A 164 46.23 13.81 6.05
N GLY A 165 46.26 12.65 5.37
CA GLY A 165 46.38 11.33 6.02
C GLY A 165 47.60 11.12 6.91
N GLU A 166 48.68 11.89 6.72
CA GLU A 166 49.89 11.83 7.54
C GLU A 166 49.79 12.65 8.85
N LEU A 167 48.75 13.48 9.01
CA LEU A 167 48.61 14.47 10.08
C LEU A 167 47.75 14.01 11.29
N GLY A 168 47.46 12.71 11.39
CA GLY A 168 46.77 12.14 12.55
C GLY A 168 45.33 12.64 12.72
N SER A 169 44.97 13.14 13.91
CA SER A 169 43.59 13.52 14.27
C SER A 169 43.02 14.69 13.45
N VAL A 170 43.86 15.50 12.81
CA VAL A 170 43.43 16.62 11.96
C VAL A 170 42.73 16.13 10.69
N ASN A 171 43.13 14.97 10.16
CA ASN A 171 42.51 14.35 8.99
C ASN A 171 41.01 14.09 9.19
N GLN A 172 40.60 13.76 10.42
CA GLN A 172 39.21 13.42 10.75
C GLN A 172 38.26 14.62 10.62
N VAL A 173 38.76 15.84 10.87
CA VAL A 173 37.94 17.06 10.81
C VAL A 173 37.90 17.62 9.37
N CYS A 174 38.95 17.35 8.57
CA CYS A 174 39.11 17.76 7.17
C CYS A 174 37.96 17.32 6.25
N PHE A 175 37.48 16.09 6.41
CA PHE A 175 36.33 15.58 5.66
C PHE A 175 34.98 16.03 6.26
N VAL A 176 34.85 16.00 7.58
CA VAL A 176 33.54 16.16 8.25
C VAL A 176 32.99 17.57 8.14
N GLU A 177 33.81 18.60 8.30
CA GLU A 177 33.33 19.99 8.27
C GLU A 177 32.82 20.47 6.90
N PRO A 178 33.45 20.16 5.75
CA PRO A 178 32.87 20.51 4.47
C PRO A 178 31.62 19.69 4.13
N SER A 179 31.53 18.44 4.59
CA SER A 179 30.43 17.52 4.24
C SER A 179 29.18 17.68 5.12
N LYS A 180 29.34 18.15 6.36
CA LYS A 180 28.25 18.22 7.35
C LYS A 180 27.07 19.08 6.90
N ALA A 181 27.30 20.32 6.46
CA ALA A 181 26.20 21.23 6.09
C ALA A 181 25.40 20.73 4.85
N PRO A 182 26.04 20.32 3.74
CA PRO A 182 25.35 19.70 2.61
C PRO A 182 24.55 18.44 3.01
N MET A 183 25.12 17.58 3.86
CA MET A 183 24.44 16.36 4.30
C MET A 183 23.20 16.68 5.15
N LEU A 184 23.30 17.63 6.08
CA LEU A 184 22.17 18.08 6.89
C LEU A 184 21.07 18.71 6.02
N GLN A 185 21.40 19.41 4.95
CA GLN A 185 20.40 19.93 4.01
C GLN A 185 19.57 18.79 3.37
N LEU A 186 20.22 17.68 2.98
CA LEU A 186 19.50 16.52 2.45
C LEU A 186 18.62 15.87 3.51
N LEU A 187 19.12 15.75 4.74
CA LEU A 187 18.37 15.16 5.86
C LEU A 187 17.17 16.00 6.27
N ASN A 188 17.26 17.33 6.23
CA ASN A 188 16.14 18.24 6.52
C ASN A 188 14.93 17.99 5.61
N PHE A 189 15.15 17.60 4.35
CA PHE A 189 14.06 17.21 3.46
C PHE A 189 13.37 15.91 3.93
N GLY A 190 14.16 14.91 4.34
CA GLY A 190 13.63 13.68 4.95
C GLY A 190 12.88 13.93 6.25
N GLU A 191 13.38 14.84 7.08
CA GLU A 191 12.70 15.27 8.31
C GLU A 191 11.36 15.95 7.99
N ALA A 192 11.33 16.88 7.05
CA ALA A 192 10.10 17.55 6.63
C ALA A 192 9.03 16.55 6.15
N MET A 193 9.43 15.52 5.41
CA MET A 193 8.55 14.44 4.97
C MET A 193 7.99 13.60 6.13
N SER A 194 8.75 13.46 7.21
CA SER A 194 8.30 12.72 8.40
C SER A 194 7.28 13.47 9.25
N ILE A 195 7.32 14.81 9.25
CA ILE A 195 6.42 15.72 9.99
C ILE A 195 5.07 15.91 9.27
N GLY A 196 5.05 15.73 7.96
CA GLY A 196 3.86 15.97 7.13
C GLY A 196 2.66 15.07 7.40
N PRO A 197 1.50 15.40 6.80
CA PRO A 197 0.26 14.65 7.02
C PRO A 197 0.42 13.20 6.58
N HIS A 198 -0.02 12.28 7.44
CA HIS A 198 0.08 10.83 7.27
C HIS A 198 -0.99 10.29 6.30
N GLN A 199 -0.84 10.65 5.03
CA GLN A 199 -1.75 10.27 3.96
C GLN A 199 -1.32 8.91 3.36
N PRO A 200 -2.24 7.93 3.23
CA PRO A 200 -1.94 6.63 2.60
C PRO A 200 -1.31 6.76 1.22
N GLU A 201 -1.74 7.74 0.43
CA GLU A 201 -1.26 7.96 -0.93
C GLU A 201 0.25 8.30 -0.97
N LYS A 202 0.79 8.84 0.13
CA LYS A 202 2.21 9.22 0.26
C LYS A 202 3.10 8.07 0.74
N LEU A 203 2.50 7.02 1.33
CA LEU A 203 3.23 5.93 1.97
C LEU A 203 4.28 5.26 1.07
N PRO A 204 4.00 4.96 -0.22
CA PRO A 204 4.98 4.32 -1.10
C PRO A 204 6.26 5.15 -1.24
N ARG A 205 6.13 6.48 -1.34
CA ARG A 205 7.27 7.38 -1.47
C ARG A 205 8.05 7.52 -0.17
N ILE A 206 7.37 7.48 0.98
CA ILE A 206 8.04 7.45 2.29
C ILE A 206 8.83 6.14 2.45
N LEU A 207 8.28 5.01 2.00
CA LEU A 207 8.98 3.73 1.96
C LEU A 207 10.21 3.77 1.04
N ASP A 208 10.09 4.36 -0.16
CA ASP A 208 11.23 4.54 -1.06
C ASP A 208 12.35 5.34 -0.39
N MET A 209 12.01 6.44 0.31
CA MET A 209 12.99 7.25 1.05
C MET A 209 13.64 6.48 2.19
N TYR A 210 12.85 5.72 2.96
CA TYR A 210 13.32 4.89 4.05
C TYR A 210 14.33 3.85 3.56
N GLU A 211 14.00 3.11 2.49
CA GLU A 211 14.86 2.05 1.95
C GLU A 211 16.18 2.61 1.43
N VAL A 212 16.15 3.75 0.74
CA VAL A 212 17.37 4.40 0.22
C VAL A 212 18.27 4.83 1.36
N LEU A 213 17.73 5.47 2.39
CA LEU A 213 18.51 5.88 3.55
C LEU A 213 19.02 4.68 4.36
N ALA A 214 18.21 3.64 4.55
CA ALA A 214 18.62 2.41 5.23
C ALA A 214 19.77 1.69 4.49
N ASN A 215 19.71 1.66 3.16
CA ASN A 215 20.74 1.05 2.33
C ASN A 215 22.06 1.84 2.35
N LEU A 216 21.99 3.17 2.46
CA LEU A 216 23.16 4.05 2.52
C LEU A 216 23.74 4.19 3.93
N LEU A 217 23.00 3.79 4.97
CA LEU A 217 23.40 3.96 6.36
C LEU A 217 24.78 3.33 6.69
N PRO A 218 25.10 2.10 6.23
CA PRO A 218 26.43 1.53 6.45
C PRO A 218 27.56 2.34 5.81
N ASP A 219 27.33 2.86 4.61
CA ASP A 219 28.28 3.72 3.90
C ASP A 219 28.48 5.03 4.68
N ILE A 220 27.39 5.64 5.15
CA ILE A 220 27.43 6.85 5.99
C ILE A 220 28.19 6.59 7.29
N ASP A 221 27.94 5.47 7.97
CA ASP A 221 28.62 5.13 9.21
C ASP A 221 30.12 4.90 9.02
N ALA A 222 30.52 4.33 7.89
CA ALA A 222 31.91 4.15 7.50
C ALA A 222 32.58 5.48 7.09
N LEU A 223 31.86 6.36 6.39
CA LEU A 223 32.35 7.69 6.01
C LEU A 223 32.56 8.58 7.24
N PHE A 224 31.63 8.55 8.20
CA PHE A 224 31.63 9.38 9.40
C PHE A 224 32.04 8.60 10.66
N SER A 225 33.00 7.67 10.54
CA SER A 225 33.42 6.75 11.61
C SER A 225 33.87 7.46 12.90
N ASP A 226 34.44 8.65 12.78
CA ASP A 226 35.09 9.40 13.86
C ASP A 226 34.12 10.19 14.76
N GLU A 227 34.61 10.65 15.91
CA GLU A 227 33.83 11.45 16.86
C GLU A 227 33.31 12.76 16.24
N ALA A 228 34.10 13.41 15.37
CA ALA A 228 33.66 14.61 14.67
C ALA A 228 32.41 14.36 13.81
N GLY A 229 32.30 13.17 13.23
CA GLY A 229 31.18 12.74 12.38
C GLY A 229 29.95 12.24 13.14
N SER A 230 30.02 12.08 14.47
CA SER A 230 28.94 11.52 15.29
C SER A 230 27.61 12.25 15.10
N SER A 231 27.64 13.59 15.04
CA SER A 231 26.45 14.40 14.83
C SER A 231 25.70 14.10 13.53
N VAL A 232 26.41 13.79 12.43
CA VAL A 232 25.79 13.46 11.14
C VAL A 232 25.17 12.06 11.19
N ARG A 233 25.88 11.08 11.77
CA ARG A 233 25.36 9.71 11.94
C ARG A 233 24.10 9.68 12.79
N ILE A 234 24.11 10.40 13.91
CA ILE A 234 22.96 10.51 14.82
C ILE A 234 21.75 11.07 14.05
N GLU A 235 21.93 12.15 13.29
CA GLU A 235 20.82 12.73 12.52
C GLU A 235 20.32 11.79 11.43
N CYS A 236 21.20 11.06 10.73
CA CYS A 236 20.79 10.06 9.74
C CYS A 236 19.92 8.95 10.35
N HIS A 237 20.37 8.39 11.48
CA HIS A 237 19.62 7.37 12.22
C HIS A 237 18.28 7.91 12.71
N GLU A 238 18.26 9.16 13.16
CA GLU A 238 17.06 9.80 13.67
C GLU A 238 16.04 10.09 12.56
N VAL A 239 16.46 10.60 11.41
CA VAL A 239 15.58 10.77 10.23
C VAL A 239 15.06 9.42 9.75
N LEU A 240 15.90 8.39 9.68
CA LEU A 240 15.48 7.03 9.30
C LEU A 240 14.42 6.49 10.27
N ARG A 241 14.64 6.66 11.58
CA ARG A 241 13.70 6.29 12.64
C ARG A 241 12.38 7.06 12.50
N ARG A 242 12.43 8.37 12.25
CA ARG A 242 11.24 9.21 12.03
C ARG A 242 10.45 8.74 10.81
N LEU A 243 11.09 8.47 9.67
CA LEU A 243 10.44 7.92 8.48
C LEU A 243 9.75 6.58 8.79
N GLY A 244 10.41 5.68 9.54
CA GLY A 244 9.82 4.42 9.99
C GLY A 244 8.59 4.62 10.90
N ASN A 245 8.63 5.60 11.80
CA ASN A 245 7.48 5.97 12.62
C ASN A 245 6.34 6.55 11.79
N THR A 246 6.64 7.36 10.77
CA THR A 246 5.65 7.90 9.84
C THR A 246 4.95 6.78 9.06
N VAL A 247 5.66 5.72 8.67
CA VAL A 247 5.06 4.51 8.06
C VAL A 247 4.05 3.89 9.03
N ARG A 248 4.43 3.64 10.29
CA ARG A 248 3.52 3.07 11.32
C ARG A 248 2.29 3.96 11.55
N ALA A 249 2.48 5.27 11.68
CA ALA A 249 1.40 6.23 11.86
C ALA A 249 0.45 6.26 10.66
N THR A 250 0.98 6.21 9.43
CA THR A 250 0.18 6.19 8.20
C THR A 250 -0.66 4.92 8.10
N PHE A 251 -0.16 3.76 8.54
CA PHE A 251 -0.96 2.54 8.64
C PHE A 251 -2.12 2.67 9.62
N LEU A 252 -1.91 3.34 10.76
CA LEU A 252 -2.95 3.60 11.74
C LEU A 252 -4.02 4.55 11.18
N GLU A 253 -3.60 5.65 10.57
CA GLU A 253 -4.51 6.60 9.90
C GLU A 253 -5.28 5.94 8.76
N PHE A 254 -4.65 5.07 7.97
CA PHE A 254 -5.34 4.31 6.94
C PHE A 254 -6.44 3.41 7.52
N LYS A 255 -6.14 2.67 8.60
CA LYS A 255 -7.14 1.85 9.31
C LYS A 255 -8.29 2.71 9.84
N ASN A 256 -7.99 3.86 10.44
CA ASN A 256 -8.98 4.81 10.94
C ASN A 256 -9.85 5.36 9.81
N ALA A 257 -9.26 5.76 8.68
CA ALA A 257 -9.97 6.27 7.52
C ALA A 257 -10.96 5.25 6.94
N ILE A 258 -10.60 3.95 6.92
CA ILE A 258 -11.51 2.86 6.49
C ILE A 258 -12.66 2.68 7.48
N ALA A 259 -12.36 2.68 8.79
CA ALA A 259 -13.34 2.52 9.85
C ALA A 259 -14.35 3.68 9.91
N SER A 260 -13.85 4.91 9.79
CA SER A 260 -14.65 6.14 9.83
C SER A 260 -15.26 6.53 8.48
N ASN A 261 -15.11 5.71 7.44
CA ASN A 261 -15.74 5.94 6.13
C ASN A 261 -17.26 5.74 6.22
N ALA A 262 -17.99 6.65 6.84
CA ALA A 262 -19.44 6.58 6.91
C ALA A 262 -20.05 6.95 5.55
N SER A 263 -21.08 6.22 5.13
CA SER A 263 -21.96 6.62 4.03
C SER A 263 -23.35 6.85 4.58
N THR A 264 -24.02 7.90 4.11
CA THR A 264 -25.44 8.15 4.41
C THR A 264 -26.38 7.39 3.49
N ASN A 265 -25.91 7.02 2.29
CA ASN A 265 -26.70 6.37 1.27
C ASN A 265 -26.20 4.95 0.98
N PRO A 266 -27.11 4.00 0.74
CA PRO A 266 -26.73 2.66 0.29
C PRO A 266 -26.06 2.72 -1.09
N PHE A 267 -25.11 1.83 -1.33
CA PHE A 267 -24.43 1.72 -2.62
C PHE A 267 -25.38 1.16 -3.69
N ALA A 268 -25.43 1.78 -4.86
CA ALA A 268 -26.40 1.40 -5.88
C ALA A 268 -26.17 -0.05 -6.37
N GLY A 269 -27.26 -0.82 -6.51
CA GLY A 269 -27.25 -2.16 -7.12
C GLY A 269 -26.56 -3.26 -6.32
N GLY A 270 -26.09 -3.00 -5.09
CA GLY A 270 -25.47 -4.03 -4.24
C GLY A 270 -24.16 -4.61 -4.79
N GLY A 271 -23.51 -3.93 -5.74
CA GLY A 271 -22.26 -4.38 -6.35
C GLY A 271 -21.03 -4.25 -5.44
N ILE A 272 -19.84 -4.37 -6.04
CA ILE A 272 -18.57 -4.17 -5.32
C ILE A 272 -18.43 -2.69 -4.97
N HIS A 273 -18.26 -2.41 -3.68
CA HIS A 273 -18.07 -1.06 -3.16
C HIS A 273 -16.70 -0.51 -3.58
N HIS A 274 -16.65 0.80 -3.85
CA HIS A 274 -15.42 1.46 -4.29
C HIS A 274 -14.30 1.37 -3.23
N LEU A 275 -14.66 1.48 -1.94
CA LEU A 275 -13.72 1.28 -0.82
C LEU A 275 -13.07 -0.12 -0.85
N THR A 276 -13.83 -1.17 -1.18
CA THR A 276 -13.29 -2.53 -1.28
C THR A 276 -12.23 -2.62 -2.37
N ARG A 277 -12.49 -2.01 -3.53
CA ARG A 277 -11.51 -1.96 -4.63
C ARG A 277 -10.26 -1.20 -4.21
N TYR A 278 -10.42 -0.01 -3.66
CA TYR A 278 -9.33 0.85 -3.20
C TYR A 278 -8.43 0.12 -2.21
N VAL A 279 -8.98 -0.39 -1.12
CA VAL A 279 -8.21 -1.04 -0.05
C VAL A 279 -7.51 -2.30 -0.55
N MET A 280 -8.19 -3.16 -1.30
CA MET A 280 -7.60 -4.41 -1.79
C MET A 280 -6.49 -4.17 -2.82
N ASN A 281 -6.65 -3.16 -3.69
CA ASN A 281 -5.60 -2.78 -4.64
C ASN A 281 -4.42 -2.12 -3.92
N TYR A 282 -4.69 -1.30 -2.91
CA TYR A 282 -3.66 -0.64 -2.12
C TYR A 282 -2.80 -1.64 -1.34
N ILE A 283 -3.39 -2.62 -0.65
CA ILE A 283 -2.60 -3.66 0.03
C ILE A 283 -1.85 -4.57 -0.96
N LYS A 284 -2.41 -4.81 -2.16
CA LYS A 284 -1.70 -5.52 -3.24
C LYS A 284 -0.47 -4.73 -3.66
N PHE A 285 -0.60 -3.42 -3.88
CA PHE A 285 0.53 -2.57 -4.24
C PHE A 285 1.63 -2.57 -3.16
N LEU A 286 1.26 -2.60 -1.88
CA LEU A 286 2.23 -2.62 -0.78
C LEU A 286 3.01 -3.93 -0.64
N THR A 287 2.68 -5.01 -1.37
CA THR A 287 3.45 -6.27 -1.30
C THR A 287 4.87 -6.11 -1.82
N ASP A 288 5.11 -5.13 -2.69
CA ASP A 288 6.43 -4.83 -3.26
C ASP A 288 7.44 -4.32 -2.21
N TYR A 289 6.93 -3.93 -1.03
CA TYR A 289 7.71 -3.48 0.12
C TYR A 289 7.71 -4.50 1.26
N SER A 290 7.48 -5.78 0.96
CA SER A 290 7.25 -6.81 1.99
C SER A 290 8.37 -6.94 3.02
N GLU A 291 9.64 -6.92 2.61
CA GLU A 291 10.79 -7.00 3.53
C GLU A 291 10.83 -5.79 4.46
N THR A 292 10.74 -4.59 3.88
CA THR A 292 10.74 -3.31 4.60
C THR A 292 9.58 -3.19 5.57
N LEU A 293 8.37 -3.58 5.15
CA LEU A 293 7.19 -3.56 6.02
C LEU A 293 7.26 -4.60 7.13
N ASN A 294 7.83 -5.78 6.88
CA ASN A 294 8.07 -6.77 7.93
C ASN A 294 9.11 -6.31 8.95
N LEU A 295 10.05 -5.44 8.58
CA LEU A 295 10.96 -4.80 9.52
C LEU A 295 10.25 -3.70 10.31
N LEU A 296 9.60 -2.78 9.60
CA LEU A 296 8.98 -1.57 10.13
C LEU A 296 7.70 -1.79 10.92
N LEU A 297 7.01 -2.92 10.77
CA LEU A 297 5.75 -3.19 11.46
C LEU A 297 5.91 -4.19 12.61
N LYS A 298 7.15 -4.59 12.96
CA LYS A 298 7.38 -5.37 14.18
C LYS A 298 6.89 -4.56 15.38
N ASP A 299 5.99 -5.13 16.17
CA ASP A 299 5.59 -4.54 17.45
C ASP A 299 6.83 -4.48 18.34
N HIS A 300 7.33 -3.27 18.62
CA HIS A 300 8.38 -3.06 19.62
C HIS A 300 7.82 -3.21 21.05
N ASP A 301 6.50 -3.25 21.20
CA ASP A 301 5.79 -3.42 22.48
C ASP A 301 5.89 -4.85 23.04
N ALA A 302 6.52 -5.79 22.33
CA ALA A 302 6.83 -7.12 22.85
C ALA A 302 8.20 -7.20 23.54
N GLU A 303 9.01 -6.14 23.48
CA GLU A 303 10.37 -6.08 24.03
C GLU A 303 10.55 -4.99 25.11
N ASP A 304 9.49 -4.64 25.86
CA ASP A 304 9.70 -3.99 27.16
C ASP A 304 9.87 -5.08 28.24
N PRO A 305 11.07 -5.25 28.84
CA PRO A 305 11.28 -6.26 29.88
C PRO A 305 10.50 -5.99 31.18
N ASN A 306 9.78 -4.87 31.27
CA ASN A 306 9.14 -4.41 32.50
C ASN A 306 7.63 -4.69 32.62
N SER A 307 7.00 -5.35 31.65
CA SER A 307 5.58 -5.75 31.76
C SER A 307 5.37 -7.19 32.27
N LEU A 308 6.29 -7.73 33.08
CA LEU A 308 6.09 -8.97 33.82
C LEU A 308 5.80 -8.64 35.29
N LEU A 309 4.52 -8.47 35.61
CA LEU A 309 4.06 -8.65 36.99
C LEU A 309 4.17 -10.16 37.31
N PRO A 310 4.89 -10.55 38.37
CA PRO A 310 4.98 -11.94 38.77
C PRO A 310 3.71 -12.30 39.54
N ASP A 311 2.75 -12.96 38.87
CA ASP A 311 1.67 -13.63 39.59
C ASP A 311 2.15 -15.02 40.00
N MET A 312 2.26 -15.20 41.31
CA MET A 312 2.80 -16.38 41.96
C MET A 312 1.72 -17.47 42.04
N SER A 313 1.87 -18.54 41.27
CA SER A 313 1.40 -19.87 41.72
C SER A 313 2.23 -20.98 41.07
N PRO A 314 2.76 -21.95 41.86
CA PRO A 314 3.51 -23.07 41.31
C PRO A 314 2.60 -24.28 41.13
N THR A 315 2.64 -24.93 39.96
CA THR A 315 2.48 -26.39 39.84
C THR A 315 2.85 -26.84 38.42
N THR A 316 4.05 -27.42 38.32
CA THR A 316 4.36 -28.68 37.58
C THR A 316 3.50 -29.04 36.38
N GLU A 317 4.07 -29.01 35.17
CA GLU A 317 4.77 -30.15 34.57
C GLU A 317 5.35 -29.77 33.20
N GLU A 318 6.64 -30.05 33.05
CA GLU A 318 7.36 -30.08 31.79
C GLU A 318 6.73 -31.17 30.90
N GLU A 319 6.31 -30.84 29.68
CA GLU A 319 6.38 -31.76 28.53
C GLU A 319 6.04 -31.05 27.21
N ASN A 320 6.96 -31.21 26.25
CA ASN A 320 6.85 -30.94 24.80
C ASN A 320 7.40 -29.60 24.27
N GLU A 321 8.71 -29.40 24.46
CA GLU A 321 9.55 -28.85 23.39
C GLU A 321 9.52 -29.80 22.17
N SER A 322 8.72 -29.45 21.16
CA SER A 322 8.87 -29.80 19.73
C SER A 322 7.52 -29.86 18.98
N ARG A 323 6.72 -28.80 19.04
CA ARG A 323 5.61 -28.62 18.09
C ARG A 323 5.53 -27.19 17.55
N ASN A 324 5.86 -27.08 16.27
CA ASN A 324 5.53 -26.03 15.30
C ASN A 324 6.38 -24.74 15.31
N SER A 325 7.53 -24.80 14.64
CA SER A 325 8.13 -23.68 13.90
C SER A 325 7.36 -23.34 12.62
N SER A 326 6.02 -23.39 12.68
CA SER A 326 5.12 -23.10 11.55
C SER A 326 3.94 -22.30 12.08
N GLY A 327 3.97 -20.97 11.92
CA GLY A 327 2.76 -20.16 12.11
C GLY A 327 2.88 -18.82 12.82
N ARG A 328 4.07 -18.22 12.96
CA ARG A 328 4.11 -16.78 13.29
C ARG A 328 3.75 -16.00 12.02
N ILE A 329 2.51 -15.50 11.98
CA ILE A 329 2.05 -14.54 10.96
C ILE A 329 3.04 -13.39 10.95
N SER A 330 3.57 -13.03 9.78
CA SER A 330 4.53 -11.93 9.69
C SER A 330 3.87 -10.61 10.13
N PRO A 331 4.62 -9.63 10.66
CA PRO A 331 4.04 -8.37 11.11
C PRO A 331 3.22 -7.67 10.01
N MET A 332 3.71 -7.67 8.78
CA MET A 332 2.96 -7.15 7.63
C MET A 332 1.65 -7.92 7.42
N ALA A 333 1.69 -9.25 7.45
CA ALA A 333 0.51 -10.08 7.30
C ALA A 333 -0.55 -9.80 8.38
N HIS A 334 -0.12 -9.60 9.63
CA HIS A 334 -1.01 -9.20 10.72
C HIS A 334 -1.69 -7.85 10.44
N HIS A 335 -0.92 -6.84 10.01
CA HIS A 335 -1.48 -5.53 9.65
C HIS A 335 -2.43 -5.59 8.46
N PHE A 336 -2.12 -6.38 7.43
CA PHE A 336 -2.99 -6.55 6.26
C PHE A 336 -4.28 -7.28 6.60
N GLN A 337 -4.21 -8.33 7.43
CA GLN A 337 -5.41 -9.01 7.95
C GLN A 337 -6.27 -8.09 8.81
N SER A 338 -5.64 -7.24 9.63
CA SER A 338 -6.32 -6.20 10.41
C SER A 338 -7.05 -5.20 9.52
N ILE A 339 -6.40 -4.67 8.47
CA ILE A 339 -7.02 -3.79 7.47
C ILE A 339 -8.21 -4.47 6.80
N ALA A 340 -8.05 -5.72 6.36
CA ALA A 340 -9.12 -6.48 5.72
C ALA A 340 -10.31 -6.72 6.67
N SER A 341 -10.06 -6.95 7.96
CA SER A 341 -11.11 -7.09 8.97
C SER A 341 -11.85 -5.77 9.22
N ILE A 342 -11.15 -4.65 9.25
CA ILE A 342 -11.76 -3.31 9.41
C ILE A 342 -12.62 -2.99 8.18
N LEU A 343 -12.13 -3.29 6.98
CA LEU A 343 -12.91 -3.16 5.75
C LEU A 343 -14.19 -4.00 5.82
N GLN A 344 -14.12 -5.25 6.28
CA GLN A 344 -15.30 -6.11 6.44
C GLN A 344 -16.32 -5.50 7.42
N SER A 345 -15.88 -4.98 8.56
CA SER A 345 -16.77 -4.30 9.52
C SER A 345 -17.42 -3.06 8.90
N SER A 346 -16.63 -2.25 8.19
CA SER A 346 -17.11 -1.05 7.50
C SER A 346 -18.15 -1.38 6.41
N LEU A 347 -18.00 -2.52 5.74
CA LEU A 347 -18.97 -3.04 4.77
C LEU A 347 -20.23 -3.60 5.44
N ASP A 348 -20.10 -4.28 6.58
CA ASP A 348 -21.24 -4.74 7.39
C ASP A 348 -22.11 -3.55 7.82
N ASP A 349 -21.50 -2.47 8.30
CA ASP A 349 -22.21 -1.26 8.68
C ASP A 349 -22.89 -0.58 7.49
N LYS A 350 -22.23 -0.55 6.32
CA LYS A 350 -22.85 -0.04 5.08
C LYS A 350 -23.99 -0.92 4.59
N SER A 351 -23.92 -2.23 4.81
CA SER A 351 -24.99 -3.14 4.42
C SER A 351 -26.28 -2.82 5.18
N LYS A 352 -26.20 -2.37 6.44
CA LYS A 352 -27.37 -2.00 7.25
C LYS A 352 -28.16 -0.81 6.70
N LEU A 353 -27.61 -0.07 5.74
CA LEU A 353 -28.30 1.04 5.05
C LEU A 353 -29.36 0.54 4.04
N TYR A 354 -29.29 -0.72 3.58
CA TYR A 354 -30.33 -1.27 2.72
C TYR A 354 -31.55 -1.68 3.53
N LYS A 355 -32.74 -1.37 3.00
CA LYS A 355 -34.02 -1.76 3.62
C LYS A 355 -34.28 -3.27 3.56
N GLU A 356 -33.87 -3.91 2.46
CA GLU A 356 -34.15 -5.32 2.20
C GLU A 356 -32.99 -6.19 2.68
N ALA A 357 -33.25 -7.14 3.59
CA ALA A 357 -32.24 -8.08 4.11
C ALA A 357 -31.57 -8.92 3.01
N SER A 358 -32.30 -9.24 1.95
CA SER A 358 -31.78 -9.89 0.74
C SER A 358 -30.67 -9.08 0.09
N LEU A 359 -30.85 -7.77 -0.06
CA LEU A 359 -29.87 -6.87 -0.66
C LEU A 359 -28.67 -6.63 0.27
N GLN A 360 -28.87 -6.63 1.60
CA GLN A 360 -27.77 -6.58 2.58
C GLN A 360 -26.80 -7.76 2.39
N HIS A 361 -27.35 -8.97 2.35
CA HIS A 361 -26.54 -10.18 2.16
C HIS A 361 -25.96 -10.27 0.75
N PHE A 362 -26.69 -9.82 -0.27
CA PHE A 362 -26.19 -9.75 -1.65
C PHE A 362 -24.96 -8.82 -1.77
N PHE A 363 -25.03 -7.64 -1.15
CA PHE A 363 -23.91 -6.70 -1.11
C PHE A 363 -22.68 -7.29 -0.40
N LEU A 364 -22.87 -7.92 0.77
CA LEU A 364 -21.77 -8.53 1.51
C LEU A 364 -21.16 -9.72 0.74
N MET A 365 -22.00 -10.55 0.12
CA MET A 365 -21.58 -11.65 -0.76
C MET A 365 -20.63 -11.16 -1.85
N ASN A 366 -21.03 -10.11 -2.60
CA ASN A 366 -20.22 -9.56 -3.70
C ASN A 366 -18.86 -9.03 -3.22
N ASN A 367 -18.84 -8.29 -2.11
CA ASN A 367 -17.62 -7.67 -1.62
C ASN A 367 -16.67 -8.68 -0.97
N ILE A 368 -17.18 -9.63 -0.18
CA ILE A 368 -16.35 -10.68 0.43
C ILE A 368 -15.79 -11.62 -0.63
N HIS A 369 -16.59 -11.99 -1.64
CA HIS A 369 -16.11 -12.79 -2.77
C HIS A 369 -15.00 -12.06 -3.52
N TYR A 370 -15.18 -10.76 -3.82
CA TYR A 370 -14.14 -9.95 -4.46
C TYR A 370 -12.85 -9.92 -3.64
N MET A 371 -12.93 -9.71 -2.33
CA MET A 371 -11.76 -9.75 -1.45
C MET A 371 -11.06 -11.11 -1.50
N ALA A 372 -11.82 -12.21 -1.46
CA ALA A 372 -11.28 -13.56 -1.51
C ALA A 372 -10.59 -13.87 -2.85
N GLN A 373 -11.20 -13.49 -3.98
CA GLN A 373 -10.57 -13.66 -5.31
C GLN A 373 -9.31 -12.79 -5.44
N LYS A 374 -9.35 -11.52 -5.02
CA LYS A 374 -8.17 -10.64 -5.07
C LYS A 374 -6.99 -11.19 -4.28
N VAL A 375 -7.24 -11.77 -3.10
CA VAL A 375 -6.18 -12.43 -2.34
C VAL A 375 -5.69 -13.71 -3.02
N LYS A 376 -6.62 -14.54 -3.52
CA LYS A 376 -6.29 -15.81 -4.18
C LYS A 376 -5.47 -15.63 -5.46
N ASP A 377 -5.77 -14.60 -6.23
CA ASP A 377 -5.20 -14.35 -7.56
C ASP A 377 -3.96 -13.44 -7.53
N SER A 378 -3.35 -13.22 -6.37
CA SER A 378 -2.14 -12.39 -6.22
C SER A 378 -1.18 -12.91 -5.15
N GLU A 379 -0.01 -12.28 -5.04
CA GLU A 379 1.00 -12.54 -3.99
C GLU A 379 0.45 -12.41 -2.56
N LEU A 380 -0.70 -11.74 -2.39
CA LEU A 380 -1.43 -11.68 -1.13
C LEU A 380 -1.79 -13.08 -0.62
N ARG A 381 -1.92 -14.10 -1.48
CA ARG A 381 -2.18 -15.48 -1.06
C ARG A 381 -1.10 -16.00 -0.11
N HIS A 382 0.16 -15.68 -0.36
CA HIS A 382 1.28 -16.08 0.49
C HIS A 382 1.29 -15.34 1.83
N ILE A 383 0.80 -14.10 1.84
CA ILE A 383 0.75 -13.23 3.03
C ILE A 383 -0.44 -13.59 3.93
N PHE A 384 -1.63 -13.79 3.35
CA PHE A 384 -2.85 -14.10 4.08
C PHE A 384 -3.01 -15.59 4.43
N ALA A 385 -2.32 -16.46 3.67
CA ALA A 385 -2.43 -17.91 3.70
C ALA A 385 -3.82 -18.47 3.30
N ASP A 386 -3.83 -19.76 2.93
CA ASP A 386 -5.03 -20.47 2.45
C ASP A 386 -6.14 -20.56 3.51
N GLU A 387 -5.80 -20.53 4.80
CA GLU A 387 -6.78 -20.56 5.89
C GLU A 387 -7.68 -19.33 5.88
N TRP A 388 -7.11 -18.14 5.66
CA TRP A 388 -7.89 -16.91 5.58
C TRP A 388 -8.85 -16.95 4.38
N ILE A 389 -8.39 -17.44 3.21
CA ILE A 389 -9.22 -17.58 2.01
C ILE A 389 -10.38 -18.55 2.27
N ARG A 390 -10.13 -19.69 2.92
CA ARG A 390 -11.20 -20.63 3.31
C ARG A 390 -12.23 -19.98 4.21
N LYS A 391 -11.80 -19.19 5.20
CA LYS A 391 -12.69 -18.44 6.10
C LYS A 391 -13.55 -17.44 5.34
N GLN A 392 -12.97 -16.70 4.38
CA GLN A 392 -13.75 -15.76 3.56
C GLN A 392 -14.73 -16.48 2.64
N ASN A 393 -14.33 -17.58 2.00
CA ASN A 393 -15.22 -18.38 1.16
C ASN A 393 -16.41 -18.93 1.94
N TRP A 394 -16.20 -19.37 3.19
CA TRP A 394 -17.30 -19.79 4.06
C TRP A 394 -18.27 -18.63 4.37
N LYS A 395 -17.76 -17.44 4.71
CA LYS A 395 -18.60 -16.25 4.94
C LYS A 395 -19.37 -15.84 3.68
N PHE A 396 -18.72 -15.85 2.54
CA PHE A 396 -19.33 -15.59 1.23
C PHE A 396 -20.49 -16.56 0.96
N GLN A 397 -20.27 -17.87 1.14
CA GLN A 397 -21.31 -18.89 0.97
C GLN A 397 -22.47 -18.69 1.95
N GLN A 398 -22.18 -18.34 3.20
CA GLN A 398 -23.20 -18.04 4.20
C GLN A 398 -24.08 -16.87 3.78
N HIS A 399 -23.49 -15.80 3.23
CA HIS A 399 -24.25 -14.67 2.70
C HIS A 399 -25.06 -15.03 1.46
N ALA A 400 -24.52 -15.85 0.55
CA ALA A 400 -25.28 -16.36 -0.60
C ALA A 400 -26.53 -17.15 -0.15
N MET A 401 -26.38 -18.07 0.81
CA MET A 401 -27.49 -18.83 1.38
C MET A 401 -28.52 -17.94 2.08
N ASN A 402 -28.07 -16.93 2.83
CA ASN A 402 -28.97 -16.00 3.51
C ASN A 402 -29.71 -15.08 2.53
N TYR A 403 -29.06 -14.63 1.45
CA TYR A 403 -29.71 -13.91 0.36
C TYR A 403 -30.81 -14.76 -0.27
N GLU A 404 -30.52 -16.02 -0.65
CA GLU A 404 -31.49 -16.89 -1.27
C GLU A 404 -32.70 -17.13 -0.34
N ARG A 405 -32.43 -17.36 0.95
CA ARG A 405 -33.48 -17.54 1.95
C ARG A 405 -34.33 -16.28 2.12
N ALA A 406 -33.71 -15.11 2.26
CA ALA A 406 -34.42 -13.85 2.44
C ALA A 406 -35.27 -13.49 1.22
N SER A 407 -34.76 -13.76 0.01
CA SER A 407 -35.47 -13.49 -1.25
C SER A 407 -36.60 -14.48 -1.52
N TRP A 408 -36.33 -15.78 -1.42
CA TRP A 408 -37.22 -16.80 -2.01
C TRP A 408 -38.08 -17.56 -1.02
N SER A 409 -37.75 -17.57 0.28
CA SER A 409 -38.47 -18.43 1.25
C SER A 409 -39.96 -18.14 1.33
N SER A 410 -40.35 -16.86 1.32
CA SER A 410 -41.75 -16.44 1.35
C SER A 410 -42.50 -16.85 0.08
N ILE A 411 -41.91 -16.61 -1.09
CA ILE A 411 -42.51 -16.96 -2.38
C ILE A 411 -42.63 -18.47 -2.56
N LEU A 412 -41.58 -19.22 -2.20
CA LEU A 412 -41.59 -20.68 -2.26
C LEU A 412 -42.59 -21.29 -1.26
N SER A 413 -42.94 -20.60 -0.18
CA SER A 413 -43.98 -21.06 0.76
C SER A 413 -45.38 -21.06 0.12
N LEU A 414 -45.64 -20.18 -0.86
CA LEU A 414 -46.90 -20.15 -1.61
C LEU A 414 -47.08 -21.41 -2.47
N LEU A 415 -45.97 -22.08 -2.80
CA LEU A 415 -45.92 -23.32 -3.59
C LEU A 415 -45.90 -24.59 -2.71
N LYS A 416 -46.22 -24.47 -1.42
CA LYS A 416 -46.40 -25.63 -0.52
C LYS A 416 -47.86 -26.05 -0.43
N ASP A 417 -48.10 -27.32 -0.09
CA ASP A 417 -49.46 -27.88 0.01
C ASP A 417 -50.18 -27.49 1.33
N ASP A 418 -49.44 -26.99 2.32
CA ASP A 418 -49.97 -26.62 3.63
C ASP A 418 -50.98 -25.47 3.52
N GLY A 419 -52.24 -25.69 3.91
CA GLY A 419 -53.30 -24.68 3.95
C GLY A 419 -54.11 -24.49 2.65
N ILE A 420 -54.08 -25.46 1.72
CA ILE A 420 -54.90 -25.48 0.48
C ILE A 420 -56.23 -26.22 0.68
N GLN A 421 -56.38 -26.95 1.79
CA GLN A 421 -57.56 -27.74 2.12
C GLN A 421 -58.72 -26.87 2.61
N ASN A 422 -59.96 -27.30 2.36
CA ASN A 422 -61.14 -26.65 2.90
C ASN A 422 -61.20 -26.83 4.43
N PRO A 423 -61.64 -25.81 5.20
CA PRO A 423 -61.84 -25.95 6.64
C PRO A 423 -62.80 -27.13 6.93
N GLY A 424 -62.32 -28.17 7.61
CA GLY A 424 -63.12 -29.36 7.96
C GLY A 424 -63.24 -30.43 6.86
N SER A 425 -62.51 -30.36 5.75
CA SER A 425 -62.48 -31.40 4.71
C SER A 425 -61.09 -31.55 4.07
N ASN A 426 -60.68 -32.79 3.79
CA ASN A 426 -59.43 -33.10 3.09
C ASN A 426 -59.46 -32.73 1.58
N SER A 427 -60.55 -32.12 1.09
CA SER A 427 -60.68 -31.68 -0.31
C SER A 427 -59.93 -30.36 -0.58
N ILE A 428 -59.17 -30.31 -1.68
CA ILE A 428 -58.46 -29.12 -2.18
C ILE A 428 -59.45 -28.01 -2.58
N SER A 429 -59.22 -26.79 -2.07
CA SER A 429 -59.98 -25.61 -2.48
C SER A 429 -59.44 -25.03 -3.79
N ARG A 430 -60.24 -25.10 -4.85
CA ARG A 430 -59.89 -24.45 -6.14
C ARG A 430 -59.72 -22.94 -6.02
N ALA A 431 -60.44 -22.29 -5.09
CA ALA A 431 -60.34 -20.84 -4.90
C ALA A 431 -59.01 -20.45 -4.25
N LEU A 432 -58.64 -21.10 -3.14
CA LEU A 432 -57.38 -20.86 -2.43
C LEU A 432 -56.16 -21.22 -3.30
N LEU A 433 -56.26 -22.29 -4.07
CA LEU A 433 -55.22 -22.70 -5.01
C LEU A 433 -54.96 -21.63 -6.09
N LYS A 434 -56.02 -21.06 -6.68
CA LYS A 434 -55.89 -19.97 -7.66
C LYS A 434 -55.31 -18.71 -7.04
N GLU A 435 -55.72 -18.38 -5.83
CA GLU A 435 -55.20 -17.24 -5.08
C GLU A 435 -53.69 -17.38 -4.82
N ARG A 436 -53.22 -18.55 -4.39
CA ARG A 436 -51.79 -18.82 -4.19
C ARG A 436 -50.96 -18.66 -5.47
N VAL A 437 -51.42 -19.23 -6.57
CA VAL A 437 -50.74 -19.10 -7.88
C VAL A 437 -50.68 -17.64 -8.33
N ARG A 438 -51.77 -16.88 -8.14
CA ARG A 438 -51.78 -15.44 -8.43
C ARG A 438 -50.80 -14.67 -7.54
N SER A 439 -50.79 -14.95 -6.24
CA SER A 439 -49.87 -14.32 -5.29
C SER A 439 -48.41 -14.66 -5.60
N PHE A 440 -48.14 -15.90 -6.04
CA PHE A 440 -46.81 -16.29 -6.52
C PHE A 440 -46.37 -15.45 -7.72
N TYR A 441 -47.22 -15.27 -8.74
CA TYR A 441 -46.86 -14.45 -9.91
C TYR A 441 -46.60 -13.00 -9.55
N LEU A 442 -47.44 -12.40 -8.69
CA LEU A 442 -47.23 -11.02 -8.23
C LEU A 442 -45.92 -10.87 -7.46
N ALA A 443 -45.61 -11.81 -6.57
CA ALA A 443 -44.37 -11.78 -5.81
C ALA A 443 -43.15 -12.03 -6.71
N PHE A 444 -43.25 -12.94 -7.68
CA PHE A 444 -42.19 -13.19 -8.66
C PHE A 444 -41.92 -11.96 -9.53
N GLU A 445 -42.98 -11.30 -10.03
CA GLU A 445 -42.86 -10.08 -10.83
C GLU A 445 -42.16 -8.95 -10.06
N GLU A 446 -42.46 -8.80 -8.76
CA GLU A 446 -41.79 -7.81 -7.92
C GLU A 446 -40.32 -8.16 -7.68
N ILE A 447 -39.99 -9.43 -7.41
CA ILE A 447 -38.59 -9.87 -7.32
C ILE A 447 -37.86 -9.67 -8.64
N TYR A 448 -38.49 -10.00 -9.76
CA TYR A 448 -37.89 -9.84 -11.08
C TYR A 448 -37.55 -8.37 -11.33
N LYS A 449 -38.48 -7.46 -11.01
CA LYS A 449 -38.26 -6.03 -11.15
C LYS A 449 -37.14 -5.50 -10.25
N THR A 450 -37.04 -5.98 -9.01
CA THR A 450 -36.01 -5.50 -8.07
C THR A 450 -34.63 -6.10 -8.37
N GLN A 451 -34.53 -7.41 -8.58
CA GLN A 451 -33.24 -8.12 -8.68
C GLN A 451 -32.58 -8.01 -10.06
N THR A 452 -33.32 -7.66 -11.12
CA THR A 452 -32.71 -7.29 -12.41
C THR A 452 -31.91 -5.98 -12.33
N ALA A 453 -32.27 -5.09 -11.39
CA ALA A 453 -31.53 -3.86 -11.12
C ALA A 453 -30.25 -4.08 -10.28
N TRP A 454 -30.08 -5.25 -9.67
CA TRP A 454 -28.91 -5.56 -8.86
C TRP A 454 -27.74 -5.97 -9.76
N VAL A 455 -26.52 -5.94 -9.23
CA VAL A 455 -25.30 -6.22 -10.02
C VAL A 455 -24.42 -7.22 -9.29
N ILE A 456 -24.08 -8.32 -9.95
CA ILE A 456 -22.94 -9.18 -9.58
C ILE A 456 -21.87 -8.99 -10.65
N PRO A 457 -20.76 -8.28 -10.36
CA PRO A 457 -19.72 -8.05 -11.36
C PRO A 457 -19.02 -9.35 -11.83
N ASP A 458 -18.82 -10.30 -10.91
CA ASP A 458 -18.21 -11.60 -11.24
C ASP A 458 -19.19 -12.48 -12.04
N ILE A 459 -18.83 -12.78 -13.28
CA ILE A 459 -19.67 -13.54 -14.21
C ILE A 459 -19.91 -14.97 -13.71
N ARG A 460 -18.90 -15.63 -13.14
CA ARG A 460 -19.03 -17.02 -12.66
C ARG A 460 -19.98 -17.08 -11.46
N LEU A 461 -19.79 -16.17 -10.50
CA LEU A 461 -20.68 -16.06 -9.35
C LEU A 461 -22.11 -15.75 -9.79
N ARG A 462 -22.28 -14.87 -10.78
CA ARG A 462 -23.59 -14.52 -11.33
C ARG A 462 -24.30 -15.74 -11.90
N GLU A 463 -23.61 -16.50 -12.75
CA GLU A 463 -24.18 -17.70 -13.36
C GLU A 463 -24.47 -18.79 -12.33
N ASP A 464 -23.57 -19.03 -11.38
CA ASP A 464 -23.77 -20.02 -10.31
C ASP A 464 -25.02 -19.69 -9.48
N LEU A 465 -25.23 -18.41 -9.15
CA LEU A 465 -26.41 -17.98 -8.39
C LEU A 465 -27.70 -18.04 -9.22
N ARG A 466 -27.63 -17.70 -10.53
CA ARG A 466 -28.76 -17.86 -11.47
C ARG A 466 -29.15 -19.34 -11.59
N ILE A 467 -28.19 -20.24 -11.75
CA ILE A 467 -28.43 -21.69 -11.83
C ILE A 467 -29.03 -22.20 -10.53
N SER A 468 -28.43 -21.89 -9.37
CA SER A 468 -28.94 -22.31 -8.06
C SER A 468 -30.38 -21.83 -7.81
N THR A 469 -30.67 -20.57 -8.11
CA THR A 469 -32.00 -19.98 -7.97
C THR A 469 -33.00 -20.63 -8.92
N SER A 470 -32.62 -20.81 -10.19
CA SER A 470 -33.45 -21.47 -11.20
C SER A 470 -33.81 -22.89 -10.81
N LEU A 471 -32.84 -23.70 -10.40
CA LEU A 471 -33.10 -25.08 -9.95
C LEU A 471 -34.11 -25.13 -8.81
N LYS A 472 -33.98 -24.25 -7.79
CA LYS A 472 -34.88 -24.24 -6.63
C LYS A 472 -36.29 -23.78 -6.98
N VAL A 473 -36.40 -22.65 -7.70
CA VAL A 473 -37.69 -22.02 -8.02
C VAL A 473 -38.47 -22.86 -9.04
N ILE A 474 -37.81 -23.28 -10.12
CA ILE A 474 -38.45 -24.04 -11.19
C ILE A 474 -38.84 -25.43 -10.70
N GLN A 475 -38.01 -26.11 -9.90
CA GLN A 475 -38.38 -27.40 -9.32
C GLN A 475 -39.61 -27.30 -8.41
N ALA A 476 -39.67 -26.29 -7.54
CA ALA A 476 -40.82 -26.06 -6.68
C ALA A 476 -42.09 -25.78 -7.50
N TYR A 477 -41.96 -24.93 -8.53
CA TYR A 477 -43.07 -24.56 -9.42
C TYR A 477 -43.58 -25.76 -10.23
N ARG A 478 -42.70 -26.50 -10.92
CA ARG A 478 -43.04 -27.71 -11.68
C ARG A 478 -43.74 -28.75 -10.80
N THR A 479 -43.23 -28.96 -9.59
CA THR A 479 -43.82 -29.90 -8.62
C THR A 479 -45.23 -29.48 -8.20
N PHE A 480 -45.42 -28.20 -7.89
CA PHE A 480 -46.70 -27.65 -7.46
C PHE A 480 -47.75 -27.69 -8.56
N VAL A 481 -47.41 -27.18 -9.76
CA VAL A 481 -48.33 -27.17 -10.91
C VAL A 481 -48.66 -28.60 -11.35
N GLY A 482 -47.67 -29.50 -11.39
CA GLY A 482 -47.88 -30.90 -11.75
C GLY A 482 -48.86 -31.62 -10.83
N ARG A 483 -48.75 -31.43 -9.50
CA ARG A 483 -49.70 -32.03 -8.53
C ARG A 483 -51.11 -31.49 -8.68
N HIS A 484 -51.25 -30.20 -8.98
CA HIS A 484 -52.53 -29.51 -8.99
C HIS A 484 -53.12 -29.33 -10.40
N ALA A 485 -52.55 -29.98 -11.41
CA ALA A 485 -52.94 -29.86 -12.82
C ALA A 485 -54.42 -30.19 -13.08
N TYR A 486 -55.01 -31.12 -12.33
CA TYR A 486 -56.45 -31.46 -12.46
C TYR A 486 -57.38 -30.36 -11.91
N HIS A 487 -56.86 -29.49 -11.04
CA HIS A 487 -57.61 -28.41 -10.39
C HIS A 487 -57.33 -27.03 -11.01
N LEU A 488 -56.21 -26.88 -11.73
CA LEU A 488 -55.79 -25.69 -12.47
C LEU A 488 -56.10 -25.88 -13.96
N SER A 489 -56.99 -25.04 -14.53
CA SER A 489 -57.11 -24.99 -16.00
C SER A 489 -56.01 -24.09 -16.58
N ASP A 490 -55.56 -24.36 -17.82
CA ASP A 490 -54.52 -23.61 -18.54
C ASP A 490 -54.70 -22.09 -18.49
N LYS A 491 -55.94 -21.60 -18.48
CA LYS A 491 -56.27 -20.16 -18.34
C LYS A 491 -55.77 -19.49 -17.05
N HIS A 492 -55.36 -20.25 -16.03
CA HIS A 492 -54.85 -19.72 -14.74
C HIS A 492 -53.32 -19.77 -14.66
N ILE A 493 -52.64 -20.39 -15.62
CA ILE A 493 -51.19 -20.45 -15.70
C ILE A 493 -50.75 -19.27 -16.55
N LYS A 494 -50.14 -18.25 -15.91
CA LYS A 494 -49.69 -17.03 -16.58
C LYS A 494 -48.33 -17.22 -17.26
N TYR A 495 -47.45 -17.99 -16.64
CA TYR A 495 -46.09 -18.26 -17.11
C TYR A 495 -45.87 -19.76 -17.09
N SER A 496 -45.26 -20.30 -18.16
CA SER A 496 -44.77 -21.68 -18.15
C SER A 496 -43.50 -21.80 -17.29
N ALA A 497 -43.10 -23.03 -16.98
CA ALA A 497 -41.84 -23.25 -16.27
C ALA A 497 -40.64 -22.71 -17.07
N ASP A 498 -40.69 -22.80 -18.40
CA ASP A 498 -39.61 -22.36 -19.28
C ASP A 498 -39.59 -20.83 -19.41
N ASP A 499 -40.75 -20.16 -19.36
CA ASP A 499 -40.83 -18.70 -19.28
C ASP A 499 -40.17 -18.18 -17.99
N LEU A 500 -40.49 -18.79 -16.84
CA LEU A 500 -39.90 -18.42 -15.56
C LEU A 500 -38.38 -18.67 -15.56
N GLU A 501 -37.93 -19.78 -16.15
CA GLU A 501 -36.50 -20.09 -16.29
C GLU A 501 -35.79 -19.03 -17.13
N SER A 502 -36.38 -18.60 -18.26
CA SER A 502 -35.85 -17.51 -19.08
C SER A 502 -35.75 -16.20 -18.30
N TYR A 503 -36.73 -15.86 -17.47
CA TYR A 503 -36.71 -14.62 -16.68
C TYR A 503 -35.67 -14.65 -15.55
N LEU A 504 -35.39 -15.82 -14.97
CA LEU A 504 -34.35 -15.95 -13.94
C LEU A 504 -32.95 -15.72 -14.51
N LEU A 505 -32.74 -15.98 -15.81
CA LEU A 505 -31.49 -15.68 -16.50
C LEU A 505 -31.23 -14.18 -16.65
N ASP A 506 -32.23 -13.32 -16.51
CA ASP A 506 -32.05 -11.86 -16.61
C ASP A 506 -31.52 -11.22 -15.31
N PHE A 507 -31.39 -11.98 -14.22
CA PHE A 507 -31.05 -11.41 -12.92
C PHE A 507 -29.63 -10.89 -12.82
N PHE A 508 -29.45 -9.83 -12.02
CA PHE A 508 -28.15 -9.30 -11.63
C PHE A 508 -27.31 -8.64 -12.75
N GLU A 509 -27.96 -8.20 -13.84
CA GLU A 509 -27.32 -7.49 -14.95
C GLU A 509 -27.13 -5.99 -14.70
N GLY A 510 -27.85 -5.42 -13.72
CA GLY A 510 -27.82 -3.98 -13.41
C GLY A 510 -28.81 -3.14 -14.21
N SER A 511 -29.63 -3.76 -15.05
CA SER A 511 -30.68 -3.08 -15.82
C SER A 511 -32.05 -3.50 -15.28
N PRO A 512 -32.83 -2.59 -14.66
CA PRO A 512 -34.17 -2.92 -14.18
C PRO A 512 -35.06 -3.31 -15.37
N LYS A 513 -35.56 -4.54 -15.36
CA LYS A 513 -36.55 -5.03 -16.33
C LYS A 513 -37.90 -5.16 -15.64
N SER A 514 -38.98 -5.06 -16.41
CA SER A 514 -40.33 -5.32 -15.89
C SER A 514 -41.08 -6.23 -16.84
N LEU A 515 -41.81 -7.20 -16.30
CA LEU A 515 -42.66 -8.07 -17.10
C LEU A 515 -43.91 -7.27 -17.47
N GLN A 516 -44.11 -7.02 -18.77
CA GLN A 516 -45.32 -6.33 -19.24
C GLN A 516 -46.53 -7.23 -19.01
N ASN A 517 -47.58 -6.65 -18.41
CA ASN A 517 -48.87 -7.29 -18.29
C ASN A 517 -49.51 -7.44 -19.69
N ASN A 518 -49.26 -8.54 -20.39
CA ASN A 518 -50.06 -8.96 -21.55
C ASN A 518 -51.42 -9.53 -21.12
N SER A 519 -52.08 -8.86 -20.19
CA SER A 519 -53.50 -9.04 -19.88
C SER A 519 -54.28 -7.99 -20.66
N ARG A 520 -54.36 -8.15 -21.98
CA ARG A 520 -55.41 -7.59 -22.85
C ARG A 520 -55.25 -8.12 -24.27
N ARG A 521 -55.85 -9.29 -24.52
CA ARG A 521 -56.69 -9.52 -25.70
C ARG A 521 -57.62 -10.68 -25.47
#